data_AF-A0A0E3UXM1-F1
#
_entry.id   AF-A0A0E3UXM1-F1
#
_cell.length_a   1.000
_cell.length_b   1.000
_cell.length_c   1.000
_cell.angle_alpha   90.00
_cell.angle_beta   90.00
_cell.angle_gamma   90.00
#
_symmetry.space_group_name_H-M   'P 1'
#
loop_
_entity.id
_entity.type
_entity.pdbx_description
1 polymer ?
#
loop_
_entity_poly.entity_id
_entity_poly.type
_entity_poly.pdbx_seq_one_letter_code
_entity_poly.pdbx_strand_id
1 'polypeptide(L)'
;MSSNIRVQRKCQHCGELFIAKTTVTKFCGDNCAKRAYKERKREESITKSIDETVDEMRQPLIEAQAKEFLNVNDLTLLIGLSRRTVYRLIKDKRLNALKLGNRFVIRRSDLNKMFE
;
A
#
# COMPACT_ATOMS: atom_id res chain seq x y z
N MET A 1 18.36 45.46 4.13
CA MET A 1 17.50 45.66 5.32
C MET A 1 17.80 44.56 6.33
N SER A 2 18.56 44.87 7.38
CA SER A 2 18.90 43.92 8.43
C SER A 2 17.87 44.02 9.57
N SER A 3 16.92 43.10 9.58
CA SER A 3 16.02 42.93 10.72
C SER A 3 16.80 42.27 11.86
N ASN A 4 17.15 43.01 12.91
CA ASN A 4 17.78 42.48 14.14
C ASN A 4 16.75 41.71 14.98
N ILE A 5 16.17 40.66 14.41
CA ILE A 5 15.13 39.85 15.05
C ILE A 5 15.80 38.89 16.03
N ARG A 6 15.39 38.92 17.30
CA ARG A 6 15.80 37.97 18.33
C ARG A 6 14.53 37.41 18.95
N VAL A 7 14.20 36.17 18.63
CA VAL A 7 12.96 35.52 19.09
C VAL A 7 13.32 34.20 19.74
N GLN A 8 12.82 33.96 20.96
CA GLN A 8 12.98 32.69 21.64
C GLN A 8 12.06 31.64 21.00
N ARG A 9 12.62 30.51 20.60
CA ARG A 9 11.91 29.40 19.96
C ARG A 9 12.32 28.07 20.55
N LYS A 10 11.46 27.06 20.40
CA LYS A 10 11.76 25.67 20.74
C LYS A 10 12.33 24.95 19.52
N CYS A 11 13.42 24.20 19.69
CA CYS A 11 14.00 23.39 18.63
C CYS A 11 13.06 22.23 18.29
N GLN A 12 12.76 22.04 17.00
CA GLN A 12 11.89 20.95 16.54
C GLN A 12 12.48 19.55 16.70
N HIS A 13 13.79 19.43 16.97
CA HIS A 13 14.47 18.14 17.14
C HIS A 13 14.76 17.83 18.62
N CYS A 14 15.55 18.65 19.32
CA CYS A 14 15.90 18.38 20.73
C CYS A 14 14.90 18.95 21.74
N GLY A 15 13.95 19.79 21.32
CA GLY A 15 12.98 20.40 22.22
C GLY A 15 13.52 21.51 23.12
N GLU A 16 14.79 21.87 23.02
CA GLU A 16 15.39 22.95 23.82
C GLU A 16 15.01 24.34 23.31
N LEU A 17 15.00 25.31 24.22
CA LEU A 17 14.76 26.72 23.88
C LEU A 17 16.04 27.37 23.36
N PHE A 18 15.96 28.13 22.27
CA PHE A 18 17.08 28.86 21.69
C PHE A 18 16.63 30.21 21.13
N ILE A 19 17.58 31.14 20.96
CA ILE A 19 17.32 32.46 20.40
C ILE A 19 17.52 32.42 18.89
N ALA A 20 16.43 32.43 18.13
CA ALA A 20 16.44 32.51 16.68
C ALA A 20 16.75 33.95 16.22
N LYS A 21 17.64 34.05 15.24
CA LYS A 21 18.00 35.32 14.57
C LYS A 21 17.15 35.62 13.33
N THR A 22 16.40 34.62 12.85
CA THR A 22 15.52 34.74 11.68
C THR A 22 14.16 34.13 11.97
N THR A 23 13.14 34.56 11.22
CA THR A 23 11.77 34.03 11.35
C THR A 23 11.61 32.61 10.82
N VAL A 24 12.59 32.08 10.10
CA VAL A 24 12.56 30.73 9.49
C VAL A 24 13.39 29.69 10.25
N THR A 25 14.17 30.10 11.28
CA THR A 25 15.01 29.13 12.02
C THR A 25 14.12 28.17 12.83
N LYS A 26 14.30 26.86 12.60
CA LYS A 26 13.53 25.77 13.23
C LYS A 26 14.34 24.95 14.26
N PHE A 27 15.67 25.04 14.21
CA PHE A 27 16.58 24.22 15.02
C PHE A 27 17.57 25.10 15.76
N CYS A 28 18.03 24.63 16.94
CA CYS A 28 19.01 25.35 17.76
C CYS A 28 20.42 25.39 17.15
N GLY A 29 20.71 24.51 16.18
CA GLY A 29 21.97 24.49 15.43
C GLY A 29 22.02 23.42 14.35
N ASP A 30 23.15 23.36 13.63
CA ASP A 30 23.34 22.49 12.47
C ASP A 30 23.24 20.99 12.79
N ASN A 31 23.68 20.58 13.98
CA ASN A 31 23.60 19.17 14.39
C ASN A 31 22.14 18.70 14.47
N CYS A 32 21.28 19.50 15.09
CA CYS A 32 19.84 19.21 15.19
C CYS A 32 19.16 19.25 13.82
N ALA A 33 19.55 20.20 12.96
CA ALA A 33 19.03 20.25 11.59
C ALA A 33 19.43 19.02 10.75
N LYS A 34 20.69 18.59 10.84
CA LYS A 34 21.21 17.42 10.11
C LYS A 34 20.55 16.12 10.59
N ARG A 35 20.34 15.97 11.91
CA ARG A 35 19.67 14.79 12.47
C ARG A 35 18.19 14.74 12.04
N ALA A 36 17.45 15.84 12.19
CA ALA A 36 16.07 15.93 11.72
C ALA A 36 15.93 15.67 10.21
N TYR A 37 16.89 16.14 9.39
CA TYR A 37 16.91 15.83 7.97
C TYR A 37 17.04 14.33 7.70
N LYS A 38 17.97 13.65 8.39
CA LYS A 38 18.20 12.21 8.24
C LYS A 38 17.00 11.39 8.71
N GLU A 39 16.40 11.78 9.82
CA GLU A 39 15.18 11.15 10.36
C GLU A 39 14.03 11.23 9.37
N ARG A 40 13.72 12.43 8.86
CA ARG A 40 12.70 12.60 7.82
C ARG A 40 12.99 11.75 6.57
N LYS A 41 14.25 11.68 6.12
CA LYS A 41 14.61 10.84 4.97
C LYS A 41 14.44 9.36 5.24
N ARG A 42 14.67 8.92 6.48
CA ARG A 42 14.40 7.55 6.90
C ARG A 42 12.91 7.27 6.89
N GLU A 43 12.11 8.15 7.47
CA GLU A 43 10.65 8.04 7.47
C GLU A 43 10.10 7.99 6.05
N GLU A 44 10.51 8.91 5.17
CA GLU A 44 10.13 8.91 3.75
C GLU A 44 10.47 7.58 3.05
N SER A 45 11.60 6.96 3.37
CA SER A 45 11.97 5.66 2.79
C SER A 45 11.12 4.52 3.31
N ILE A 46 10.78 4.55 4.59
CA ILE A 46 9.92 3.53 5.23
C ILE A 46 8.50 3.65 4.66
N THR A 47 7.93 4.86 4.61
CA THR A 47 6.58 5.06 4.08
C THR A 47 6.48 4.62 2.63
N LYS A 48 7.48 4.97 1.79
CA LYS A 48 7.52 4.51 0.39
C LYS A 48 7.53 2.98 0.29
N SER A 49 8.35 2.30 1.09
CA SER A 49 8.38 0.83 1.06
C SER A 49 7.06 0.20 1.50
N ILE A 50 6.35 0.81 2.47
CA ILE A 50 5.04 0.35 2.91
C ILE A 50 4.01 0.56 1.79
N ASP A 51 4.00 1.74 1.17
CA ASP A 51 3.08 2.08 0.08
C ASP A 51 3.30 1.16 -1.12
N GLU A 52 4.55 0.92 -1.53
CA GLU A 52 4.91 -0.04 -2.58
C GLU A 52 4.40 -1.45 -2.27
N THR A 53 4.59 -1.93 -1.03
CA THR A 53 4.10 -3.25 -0.61
C THR A 53 2.57 -3.33 -0.66
N VAL A 54 1.88 -2.27 -0.22
CA VAL A 54 0.41 -2.21 -0.24
C VAL A 54 -0.11 -2.18 -1.68
N ASP A 55 0.55 -1.45 -2.57
CA ASP A 55 0.21 -1.39 -3.98
C ASP A 55 0.41 -2.76 -4.65
N GLU A 56 1.56 -3.40 -4.43
CA GLU A 56 1.83 -4.77 -4.92
C GLU A 56 0.77 -5.78 -4.47
N MET A 57 0.27 -5.67 -3.23
CA MET A 57 -0.81 -6.53 -2.73
C MET A 57 -2.16 -6.25 -3.42
N ARG A 58 -2.42 -5.01 -3.84
CA ARG A 58 -3.69 -4.60 -4.46
C ARG A 58 -3.73 -4.84 -5.97
N GLN A 59 -2.59 -4.72 -6.67
CA GLN A 59 -2.50 -4.97 -8.12
C GLN A 59 -3.15 -6.29 -8.58
N PRO A 60 -2.87 -7.47 -7.97
CA PRO A 60 -3.44 -8.73 -8.45
C PRO A 60 -4.97 -8.78 -8.32
N LEU A 61 -5.55 -8.07 -7.36
CA LEU A 61 -7.00 -7.99 -7.19
C LEU A 61 -7.63 -7.12 -8.27
N ILE A 62 -7.02 -5.98 -8.61
CA ILE A 62 -7.47 -5.08 -9.68
C ILE A 62 -7.39 -5.80 -11.03
N GLU A 63 -6.28 -6.49 -11.29
CA GLU A 63 -6.11 -7.28 -12.51
C GLU A 63 -7.14 -8.42 -12.62
N ALA A 64 -7.39 -9.14 -11.52
CA ALA A 64 -8.42 -10.18 -11.48
C ALA A 64 -9.82 -9.59 -11.76
N GLN A 65 -10.10 -8.37 -11.27
CA GLN A 65 -11.36 -7.67 -11.55
C GLN A 65 -11.48 -7.16 -12.99
N ALA A 66 -10.40 -7.00 -13.75
CA ALA A 66 -10.49 -6.59 -15.16
C ALA A 66 -10.70 -7.77 -16.12
N LYS A 67 -10.34 -9.00 -15.71
CA LYS A 67 -10.40 -10.19 -16.57
C LYS A 67 -11.83 -10.74 -16.72
N GLU A 68 -12.21 -11.09 -17.96
CA GLU A 68 -13.45 -11.82 -18.25
C GLU A 68 -13.34 -13.31 -17.95
N PHE A 69 -12.13 -13.86 -18.13
CA PHE A 69 -11.80 -15.26 -17.88
C PHE A 69 -10.89 -15.35 -16.66
N LEU A 70 -11.36 -16.07 -15.66
CA LEU A 70 -10.73 -16.17 -14.36
C LEU A 70 -10.08 -17.53 -14.20
N ASN A 71 -8.85 -17.56 -13.70
CA ASN A 71 -8.23 -18.78 -13.21
C ASN A 71 -8.68 -19.06 -11.77
N VAL A 72 -8.38 -20.25 -11.26
CA VAL A 72 -8.69 -20.63 -9.86
C VAL A 72 -8.09 -19.63 -8.88
N ASN A 73 -6.87 -19.16 -9.10
CA ASN A 73 -6.21 -18.18 -8.24
C ASN A 73 -6.93 -16.82 -8.24
N ASP A 74 -7.34 -16.34 -9.42
CA ASP A 74 -8.11 -15.09 -9.53
C ASP A 74 -9.44 -15.23 -8.79
N LEU A 75 -10.09 -16.40 -8.89
CA LEU A 75 -11.32 -16.70 -8.15
C LEU A 75 -11.13 -16.64 -6.64
N THR A 76 -10.04 -17.23 -6.15
CA THR A 76 -9.73 -17.22 -4.72
C THR A 76 -9.49 -15.82 -4.20
N LEU A 77 -8.88 -14.95 -5.01
CA LEU A 77 -8.68 -13.54 -4.67
C LEU A 77 -10.00 -12.76 -4.67
N LEU A 78 -10.88 -13.01 -5.65
CA LEU A 78 -12.15 -12.29 -5.78
C LEU A 78 -13.19 -12.68 -4.73
N ILE A 79 -13.33 -13.98 -4.45
CA ILE A 79 -14.40 -14.50 -3.56
C ILE A 79 -13.87 -14.73 -2.14
N GLY A 80 -12.55 -14.83 -1.94
CA GLY A 80 -11.96 -15.15 -0.64
C GLY A 80 -12.09 -16.62 -0.25
N LEU A 81 -12.33 -17.53 -1.21
CA LEU A 81 -12.39 -18.97 -0.98
C LEU A 81 -11.03 -19.63 -1.11
N SER A 82 -10.83 -20.76 -0.43
CA SER A 82 -9.64 -21.58 -0.63
C SER A 82 -9.64 -22.27 -2.00
N ARG A 83 -8.46 -22.50 -2.59
CA ARG A 83 -8.31 -23.26 -3.85
C ARG A 83 -9.01 -24.62 -3.79
N ARG A 84 -8.95 -25.28 -2.64
CA ARG A 84 -9.58 -26.59 -2.39
C ARG A 84 -11.11 -26.49 -2.49
N THR A 85 -11.70 -25.42 -1.97
CA THR A 85 -13.14 -25.17 -2.06
C THR A 85 -13.55 -24.93 -3.51
N VAL A 86 -12.76 -24.14 -4.26
CA VAL A 86 -13.02 -23.90 -5.70
C VAL A 86 -12.99 -25.21 -6.49
N TYR A 87 -11.96 -26.04 -6.32
CA TYR A 87 -11.91 -27.35 -7.00
C TYR A 87 -13.06 -28.28 -6.62
N ARG A 88 -13.53 -28.22 -5.37
CA ARG A 88 -14.70 -28.98 -4.93
C ARG A 88 -15.97 -28.49 -5.62
N LEU A 89 -16.19 -27.18 -5.71
CA LEU A 89 -17.33 -26.59 -6.42
C LEU A 89 -17.36 -26.98 -7.90
N ILE A 90 -16.20 -27.02 -8.55
CA ILE A 90 -16.06 -27.50 -9.94
C ILE A 90 -16.41 -28.99 -10.03
N LYS A 91 -15.88 -29.81 -9.11
CA LYS A 91 -16.16 -31.25 -9.07
C LYS A 91 -17.64 -31.56 -8.84
N ASP A 92 -18.27 -30.81 -7.95
CA ASP A 92 -19.69 -30.92 -7.60
C ASP A 92 -20.61 -30.30 -8.66
N LYS A 93 -20.05 -29.80 -9.78
CA LYS A 93 -20.74 -29.12 -10.89
C LYS A 93 -21.58 -27.91 -10.47
N ARG A 94 -21.25 -27.32 -9.31
CA ARG A 94 -21.85 -26.06 -8.84
C ARG A 94 -21.24 -24.83 -9.51
N LEU A 95 -20.04 -24.99 -10.09
CA LEU A 95 -19.34 -23.97 -10.83
C LEU A 95 -18.92 -24.50 -12.20
N ASN A 96 -19.36 -23.82 -13.26
CA ASN A 96 -18.98 -24.16 -14.63
C ASN A 96 -17.54 -23.68 -14.90
N ALA A 97 -16.64 -24.63 -15.16
CA ALA A 97 -15.25 -24.36 -15.48
C ALA A 97 -14.79 -25.19 -16.67
N LEU A 98 -14.05 -24.57 -17.59
CA LEU A 98 -13.41 -25.25 -18.70
C LEU A 98 -12.00 -25.70 -18.29
N LYS A 99 -11.71 -26.99 -18.44
CA LYS A 99 -10.35 -27.51 -18.23
C LYS A 99 -9.51 -27.25 -19.47
N LEU A 100 -8.47 -26.42 -19.34
CA LEU A 100 -7.49 -26.13 -20.39
C LEU A 100 -6.11 -26.63 -19.94
N GLY A 101 -5.77 -27.85 -20.34
CA GLY A 101 -4.55 -28.52 -19.89
C GLY A 101 -4.57 -28.75 -18.37
N ASN A 102 -3.62 -28.15 -17.67
CA ASN A 102 -3.50 -28.25 -16.21
C ASN A 102 -4.22 -27.11 -15.43
N ARG A 103 -4.83 -26.15 -16.13
CA ARG A 103 -5.55 -25.03 -15.51
C ARG A 103 -7.04 -25.10 -15.78
N PHE A 104 -7.83 -24.50 -14.89
CA PHE A 104 -9.26 -24.29 -15.10
C PHE A 104 -9.49 -22.82 -15.43
N VAL A 105 -10.33 -22.58 -16.43
CA VAL A 105 -10.75 -21.25 -16.84
C VAL A 105 -12.25 -21.14 -16.63
N ILE A 106 -12.65 -20.11 -15.90
CA ILE A 106 -14.02 -19.86 -15.48
C ILE A 106 -14.45 -18.53 -16.09
N ARG A 107 -15.62 -18.50 -16.71
CA ARG A 107 -16.19 -17.24 -17.19
C ARG A 107 -16.76 -16.47 -16.02
N ARG A 108 -16.52 -15.17 -15.97
CA ARG A 108 -17.07 -14.31 -14.92
C ARG A 108 -18.60 -14.34 -14.85
N SER A 109 -19.26 -14.44 -16.01
CA SER A 109 -20.72 -14.56 -16.07
C SER A 109 -21.24 -15.80 -15.33
N ASP A 110 -20.50 -16.92 -15.34
CA ASP A 110 -20.91 -18.13 -14.63
C ASP A 110 -20.74 -18.01 -13.11
N LEU A 111 -19.85 -17.13 -12.63
CA LEU A 111 -19.77 -16.80 -11.21
C LEU A 111 -20.92 -15.91 -10.77
N ASN A 112 -21.29 -14.91 -11.57
CA ASN A 112 -22.40 -14.02 -11.24
C ASN A 112 -23.71 -14.81 -11.11
N LYS A 113 -23.94 -15.79 -11.99
CA LYS A 113 -25.08 -16.72 -11.89
C LYS A 113 -25.15 -17.54 -10.61
N MET A 114 -24.06 -17.68 -9.85
CA MET A 114 -24.10 -18.37 -8.55
C MET A 114 -24.72 -17.53 -7.43
N PHE A 115 -24.82 -16.22 -7.63
CA PHE A 115 -25.37 -15.27 -6.67
C PHE A 115 -26.77 -14.75 -7.06
N GLU A 116 -27.29 -15.16 -8.22
CA GLU A 116 -28.69 -15.01 -8.63
C GLU A 116 -29.50 -16.24 -8.20
#